data_AF-A0A7M3ZQK2-F1
#
_entry.id   AF-A0A7M3ZQK2-F1
#
_cell.length_a   1.000
_cell.length_b   1.000
_cell.length_c   1.000
_cell.angle_alpha   90.00
_cell.angle_beta   90.00
_cell.angle_gamma   90.00
#
_symmetry.space_group_name_H-M   'P 1'
#
loop_
_entity.id
_entity.type
_entity.pdbx_description
1 polymer ?
#
loop_
_entity_poly.entity_id
_entity_poly.type
_entity_poly.pdbx_seq_one_letter_code
_entity_poly.pdbx_strand_id
1 'polypeptide(L)' 'MNHWLMKSELDVYPYAQLVADGQTHWDGVRNYQARNTMRDAMKEG' A
#
# COMPACT_ATOMS: atom_id res chain seq x y z
N MET A 1 14.06 -3.16 -11.83
CA MET A 1 13.36 -3.32 -10.54
C MET A 1 12.49 -2.09 -10.34
N ASN A 2 11.19 -2.28 -10.19
CA ASN A 2 10.26 -1.19 -9.94
C ASN A 2 10.13 -1.01 -8.44
N HIS A 3 10.13 0.24 -7.99
CA HIS A 3 9.97 0.59 -6.58
C HIS A 3 8.70 1.43 -6.44
N TRP A 4 8.01 1.25 -5.33
CA TRP A 4 6.72 1.89 -5.06
C TRP A 4 6.76 2.57 -3.70
N LEU A 5 6.06 3.70 -3.60
CA LEU A 5 5.85 4.41 -2.34
C LEU A 5 4.35 4.44 -2.03
N MET A 6 4.00 3.90 -0.88
CA MET A 6 2.63 3.89 -0.35
C MET A 6 2.50 4.94 0.75
N LYS A 7 1.34 5.60 0.83
CA LYS A 7 1.04 6.60 1.87
C LYS A 7 -0.09 6.10 2.75
N SER A 8 0.10 6.13 4.06
CA SER A 8 -0.95 5.95 5.06
C SER A 8 -0.96 7.10 6.05
N GLU A 9 -2.13 7.40 6.60
CA GLU A 9 -2.27 8.37 7.68
C GLU A 9 -1.92 7.69 9.01
N LEU A 10 -1.20 8.40 9.90
CA LEU A 10 -0.67 7.85 11.14
C LEU A 10 -1.75 7.49 12.18
N ASP A 11 -2.88 8.18 12.14
CA ASP A 11 -4.04 7.97 13.00
C ASP A 11 -4.93 6.81 12.55
N VAL A 12 -4.85 6.43 11.27
CA VAL A 12 -5.61 5.30 10.69
C VAL A 12 -4.79 4.02 10.70
N TYR A 13 -3.57 4.05 10.14
CA TYR A 13 -2.70 2.88 10.06
C TYR A 13 -1.21 3.27 10.04
N PRO A 14 -0.58 3.39 11.23
CA PRO A 14 0.81 3.77 11.34
C PRO A 14 1.75 2.61 10.97
N TYR A 15 2.95 2.96 10.50
CA TYR A 15 3.97 1.98 10.12
C TYR A 15 4.33 0.98 11.25
N ALA A 16 4.34 1.43 12.50
CA ALA A 16 4.61 0.56 13.64
C ALA A 16 3.61 -0.60 13.76
N GLN A 17 2.36 -0.36 13.37
CA GLN A 17 1.34 -1.40 13.34
C GLN A 17 1.60 -2.40 12.22
N LEU A 18 1.98 -1.94 11.02
CA LEU A 18 2.38 -2.83 9.93
C LEU A 18 3.55 -3.74 10.30
N VAL A 19 4.54 -3.20 11.04
CA VAL A 19 5.68 -3.99 11.53
C VAL A 19 5.23 -5.06 12.53
N ALA A 20 4.27 -4.73 13.41
CA ALA A 20 3.72 -5.69 14.37
C ALA A 20 2.85 -6.78 13.70
N ASP A 21 2.05 -6.40 12.69
CA ASP A 21 1.14 -7.30 11.97
C ASP A 21 1.89 -8.20 10.96
N GLY A 22 3.04 -7.74 10.47
CA GLY A 22 3.88 -8.43 9.48
C GLY A 22 3.36 -8.34 8.05
N GLN A 23 2.04 -8.34 7.85
CA GLN A 23 1.36 -8.07 6.59
C GLN A 23 -0.04 -7.52 6.84
N THR A 24 -0.56 -6.76 5.87
CA THR A 24 -1.93 -6.24 5.94
C THR A 24 -2.55 -6.15 4.55
N HIS A 25 -3.87 -6.03 4.51
CA HIS A 25 -4.58 -5.74 3.27
C HIS A 25 -4.56 -4.23 3.00
N TRP A 26 -4.14 -3.83 1.79
CA TRP A 26 -4.11 -2.43 1.39
C TRP A 26 -5.41 -2.01 0.70
N ASP A 27 -6.39 -1.57 1.49
CA ASP A 27 -7.68 -1.06 1.00
C ASP A 27 -7.71 0.48 0.88
N GLY A 28 -8.91 1.06 0.76
CA GLY A 28 -9.10 2.51 0.82
C GLY A 28 -8.65 3.31 -0.42
N VAL A 29 -7.99 2.71 -1.41
CA VAL A 29 -7.54 3.44 -2.60
C VAL A 29 -8.72 3.87 -3.48
N ARG A 30 -9.00 5.17 -3.52
CA ARG A 30 -10.06 5.78 -4.34
C ARG A 30 -9.54 6.58 -5.54
N ASN A 31 -8.22 6.67 -5.69
CA ASN A 31 -7.61 7.27 -6.88
C ASN A 31 -7.48 6.24 -8.01
N TYR A 32 -8.07 6.52 -9.17
CA TYR A 32 -8.08 5.61 -10.31
C TYR A 32 -6.68 5.26 -10.84
N GLN A 33 -5.77 6.24 -10.89
CA GLN A 33 -4.39 6.03 -11.36
C GLN A 33 -3.62 5.14 -10.39
N ALA A 34 -3.71 5.42 -9.07
CA ALA A 34 -3.07 4.60 -8.05
C ALA A 34 -3.59 3.16 -8.09
N ARG A 35 -4.91 2.98 -8.19
CA ARG A 35 -5.53 1.66 -8.33
C ARG A 35 -5.02 0.91 -9.56
N ASN A 36 -5.00 1.55 -10.72
CA ASN A 36 -4.51 0.92 -11.96
C ASN A 36 -3.01 0.58 -11.85
N THR A 37 -2.23 1.43 -11.20
CA THR A 37 -0.81 1.16 -10.94
C THR A 37 -0.61 -0.08 -10.06
N MET A 38 -1.40 -0.19 -8.98
CA MET A 38 -1.35 -1.36 -8.09
C MET A 38 -1.79 -2.64 -8.79
N ARG A 39 -2.75 -2.57 -9.71
CA ARG A 39 -3.26 -3.74 -10.43
C ARG A 39 -2.34 -4.18 -11.57
N ASP A 40 -1.88 -3.25 -12.39
CA ASP A 40 -1.25 -3.55 -13.68
C ASP A 40 0.28 -3.60 -13.60
N ALA A 41 0.88 -2.85 -12.68
CA ALA A 41 2.33 -2.63 -12.65
C ALA A 41 3.02 -3.24 -11.43
N MET A 42 2.34 -3.37 -10.29
CA MET A 42 2.88 -4.09 -9.14
C MET A 42 2.87 -5.60 -9.41
N LYS A 43 3.93 -6.28 -8.98
CA LYS A 43 4.08 -7.73 -9.05
C LYS A 43 4.56 -8.23 -7.71
N GLU A 44 4.12 -9.43 -7.32
CA GLU A 44 4.68 -10.14 -6.19
C GLU A 44 6.18 -10.33 -6.41
N GLY A 45 6.97 -10.06 -5.37
CA GLY A 45 8.43 -10.08 -5.41
C GLY A 45 8.99 -10.73 -4.15
#